data_AF-A0A641AHZ9-F1
#
_entry.id   AF-A0A641AHZ9-F1
#
_cell.length_a   1.000
_cell.length_b   1.000
_cell.length_c   1.000
_cell.angle_alpha   90.00
_cell.angle_beta   90.00
_cell.angle_gamma   90.00
#
_symmetry.space_group_name_H-M   'P 1'
#
loop_
_entity.id
_entity.type
_entity.pdbx_description
1 polymer ?
#
loop_
_entity_poly.entity_id
_entity_poly.type
_entity_poly.pdbx_seq_one_letter_code
_entity_poly.pdbx_strand_id
1 'polypeptide(L)' 'MAKALVGYLGGPTNDQLQQTATMRRRIADLENEVLRLKVENDGLLAALRERVDQVSASDLAEPVSH' A
#
# COMPACT_ATOMS: atom_id res chain seq x y z
N MET A 1 -13.79 -42.06 -15.64
CA MET A 1 -14.01 -40.63 -15.29
C MET A 1 -14.57 -40.40 -13.87
N ALA A 2 -14.69 -41.41 -13.00
CA ALA A 2 -15.20 -41.23 -11.62
C ALA A 2 -14.13 -40.80 -10.59
N LYS A 3 -12.82 -41.02 -10.86
CA LYS A 3 -11.73 -40.70 -9.92
C LYS A 3 -11.46 -39.19 -9.76
N ALA A 4 -11.88 -38.37 -10.74
CA ALA A 4 -11.76 -36.92 -10.68
C ALA A 4 -12.87 -36.25 -9.83
N LEU A 5 -14.00 -36.93 -9.65
CA LEU A 5 -15.14 -36.39 -8.90
C LEU A 5 -15.02 -36.61 -7.38
N VAL A 6 -14.26 -37.63 -6.94
CA VAL A 6 -14.06 -37.92 -5.51
C VAL A 6 -13.24 -36.82 -4.82
N GLY A 7 -12.28 -36.21 -5.53
CA GLY A 7 -11.50 -35.09 -5.00
C GLY A 7 -12.27 -33.77 -4.91
N TYR A 8 -13.37 -33.64 -5.66
CA TYR A 8 -14.18 -32.42 -5.72
C TYR A 8 -15.28 -32.36 -4.63
N LEU A 9 -15.68 -33.51 -4.08
CA LEU A 9 -16.74 -33.63 -3.06
C LEU A 9 -16.23 -33.63 -1.61
N GLY A 10 -14.90 -33.66 -1.38
CA GLY A 10 -14.30 -33.90 -0.06
C GLY A 10 -13.61 -32.71 0.62
N GLY A 11 -13.57 -31.52 0.00
CA GLY A 11 -12.87 -30.35 0.52
C GLY A 11 -11.88 -29.76 -0.49
N PRO A 12 -11.20 -28.65 -0.14
CA PRO A 12 -10.28 -27.99 -1.04
C PRO A 12 -9.15 -28.93 -1.42
N THR A 13 -8.84 -29.03 -2.72
CA THR A 13 -7.74 -29.85 -3.21
C THR A 13 -6.40 -29.29 -2.69
N ASN A 14 -5.36 -30.12 -2.62
CA ASN A 14 -4.02 -29.66 -2.20
C ASN A 14 -3.55 -28.47 -3.07
N ASP A 15 -3.81 -28.52 -4.37
CA ASP A 15 -3.51 -27.42 -5.29
C ASP A 15 -4.24 -26.13 -4.92
N GLN A 16 -5.54 -26.20 -4.60
CA GLN A 16 -6.30 -25.04 -4.12
C GLN A 16 -5.75 -24.48 -2.79
N LEU A 17 -5.29 -25.35 -1.88
CA LEU A 17 -4.66 -24.93 -0.63
C LEU A 17 -3.31 -24.23 -0.89
N GLN A 18 -2.50 -24.71 -1.81
CA GLN A 18 -1.23 -24.06 -2.19
C GLN A 18 -1.47 -22.71 -2.86
N GLN A 19 -2.46 -22.63 -3.76
CA GLN A 19 -2.82 -21.39 -4.42
C GLN A 19 -3.34 -20.34 -3.43
N THR A 20 -4.22 -20.73 -2.51
CA THR A 20 -4.74 -19.83 -1.47
C THR A 20 -3.64 -19.39 -0.51
N ALA A 21 -2.70 -20.27 -0.13
CA ALA A 21 -1.53 -19.90 0.68
C ALA A 21 -0.63 -18.89 -0.04
N THR A 22 -0.34 -19.12 -1.33
CA THR A 22 0.45 -18.21 -2.17
C THR A 22 -0.23 -16.86 -2.31
N MET A 23 -1.55 -16.86 -2.55
CA MET A 23 -2.34 -15.63 -2.66
C MET A 23 -2.34 -14.84 -1.35
N ARG A 24 -2.54 -15.52 -0.21
CA ARG A 24 -2.46 -14.88 1.12
C ARG A 24 -1.11 -14.26 1.38
N ARG A 25 -0.02 -14.94 1.03
CA ARG A 25 1.34 -14.40 1.14
C ARG A 25 1.49 -13.13 0.31
N ARG A 26 1.07 -13.17 -0.96
CA ARG A 26 1.13 -12.02 -1.85
C ARG A 26 0.28 -10.85 -1.34
N ILE A 27 -0.89 -11.12 -0.77
CA ILE A 27 -1.74 -10.09 -0.14
C ILE A 27 -0.99 -9.43 1.01
N ALA A 28 -0.40 -10.22 1.92
CA ALA A 28 0.36 -9.68 3.05
C ALA A 28 1.56 -8.84 2.58
N ASP A 29 2.27 -9.30 1.55
CA ASP A 29 3.40 -8.55 0.96
C ASP A 29 2.92 -7.21 0.37
N LEU A 30 1.78 -7.20 -0.33
CA LEU A 30 1.18 -5.99 -0.89
C LEU A 30 0.66 -5.04 0.20
N GLU A 31 0.05 -5.55 1.26
CA GLU A 31 -0.41 -4.75 2.40
C GLU A 31 0.76 -4.04 3.09
N ASN A 32 1.88 -4.74 3.27
CA ASN A 32 3.10 -4.16 3.82
C ASN A 32 3.66 -3.06 2.91
N GLU A 33 3.68 -3.27 1.60
CA GLU A 33 4.18 -2.28 0.65
C GLU A 33 3.29 -1.04 0.61
N VAL A 34 1.96 -1.21 0.65
CA VAL A 34 1.03 -0.09 0.75
C VAL A 34 1.25 0.70 2.03
N LEU A 35 1.47 0.03 3.17
CA LEU A 35 1.76 0.70 4.43
C LEU A 35 3.07 1.51 4.33
N ARG A 36 4.13 0.92 3.77
CA ARG A 36 5.42 1.59 3.54
C ARG A 36 5.26 2.85 2.69
N LEU A 37 4.58 2.73 1.56
CA LEU A 37 4.34 3.85 0.65
C LEU A 37 3.46 4.95 1.26
N LYS A 38 2.49 4.58 2.12
CA LYS A 38 1.69 5.58 2.85
C LYS A 38 2.55 6.38 3.81
N VAL A 39 3.40 5.72 4.60
CA VAL A 39 4.32 6.40 5.52
C VAL A 39 5.26 7.33 4.75
N GLU A 40 5.79 6.88 3.62
CA GLU A 40 6.63 7.71 2.75
C GLU A 40 5.88 8.93 2.21
N ASN A 41 4.68 8.73 1.67
CA ASN A 41 3.85 9.83 1.18
C ASN A 41 3.46 10.82 2.27
N ASP A 42 3.12 10.35 3.48
CA ASP A 42 2.81 11.20 4.61
C ASP A 42 4.02 12.06 5.01
N GLY A 43 5.23 11.48 4.98
CA GLY A 43 6.49 12.20 5.19
C GLY A 43 6.75 13.25 4.11
N LEU A 44 6.54 12.90 2.83
CA LEU A 44 6.70 13.83 1.71
C LEU A 44 5.68 14.97 1.77
N LEU A 45 4.42 14.68 2.12
CA LEU A 45 3.38 15.69 2.30
C LEU A 45 3.68 16.62 3.47
N ALA A 46 4.21 16.09 4.57
CA ALA A 46 4.64 16.92 5.71
C ALA A 46 5.79 17.87 5.29
N ALA A 47 6.80 17.36 4.59
CA ALA A 47 7.91 18.17 4.08
C ALA A 47 7.45 19.22 3.06
N LEU A 48 6.47 18.88 2.21
CA LEU A 48 5.88 19.83 1.26
C LEU A 48 5.13 20.95 1.99
N ARG A 49 4.33 20.62 3.01
CA ARG A 49 3.64 21.61 3.84
C ARG A 49 4.61 22.58 4.50
N GLU A 50 5.67 22.06 5.11
CA GLU A 50 6.71 22.89 5.72
C GLU A 50 7.34 23.87 4.72
N ARG A 51 7.64 23.41 3.50
CA ARG A 51 8.16 24.28 2.43
C ARG A 51 7.15 25.33 1.99
N VAL A 52 5.87 24.98 1.86
CA VAL A 52 4.82 25.94 1.49
C VAL A 52 4.65 27.00 2.57
N ASP A 53 4.69 26.61 3.85
CA ASP A 53 4.64 27.55 4.97
C ASP A 53 5.84 28.48 4.99
N GLN A 54 7.05 27.97 4.72
CA GLN A 54 8.27 28.78 4.60
C GLN A 54 8.22 29.78 3.44
N VAL A 55 7.74 29.36 2.26
CA VAL A 55 7.57 30.25 1.10
C VAL A 55 6.52 31.32 1.39
N SER A 56 5.37 30.92 1.94
CA SER A 56 4.29 31.86 2.30
C SER A 56 4.77 32.87 3.34
N ALA A 57 5.56 32.45 4.34
CA ALA A 57 6.16 33.33 5.32
C ALA A 57 7.21 34.28 4.70
N SER A 58 7.97 33.81 3.71
CA SER A 58 8.91 34.66 2.96
C SER A 58 8.17 35.71 2.13
N ASP A 59 7.07 35.35 1.47
CA ASP A 59 6.24 36.26 0.67
C ASP A 59 5.56 37.34 1.55
N LEU A 60 5.23 37.00 2.80
CA LEU A 60 4.72 37.96 3.79
C LEU A 60 5.82 38.85 4.39
N ALA A 61 7.08 38.38 4.36
CA ALA A 61 8.23 39.04 4.95
C ALA A 61 8.99 39.94 3.96
N GLU A 62 8.72 39.90 2.65
CA GLU A 62 9.07 41.00 1.75
C GLU A 62 8.17 42.20 2.10
N PRO A 63 8.66 43.20 2.86
CA PRO A 63 7.86 44.38 3.10
C PRO A 63 7.81 45.13 1.77
N VAL A 64 6.61 45.61 1.43
CA VAL A 64 6.34 46.63 0.41
C VAL A 64 7.37 47.75 0.56
N SER A 65 8.50 47.61 -0.12
CA SER A 65 9.58 48.58 -0.14
C SER A 65 9.31 49.46 -1.35
N HIS A 66 8.33 50.36 -1.17
CA HIS A 66 8.07 51.48 -2.05
C HIS A 66 7.75 52.72 -1.22
#